data_AF-A0A1C6G1R1-F1
#
_entry.id   AF-A0A1C6G1R1-F1
#
_cell.length_a   1.000
_cell.length_b   1.000
_cell.length_c   1.000
_cell.angle_alpha   90.00
_cell.angle_beta   90.00
_cell.angle_gamma   90.00
#
_symmetry.space_group_name_H-M   'P 1'
#
loop_
_entity.id
_entity.type
_entity.pdbx_description
1 polymer ?
#
loop_
_entity_poly.entity_id
_entity_poly.type
_entity_poly.pdbx_seq_one_letter_code
_entity_poly.pdbx_strand_id
1 'polypeptide(L)'
;MKCPLCDNPLRISKKDSRYGLCDNCRVKFRLPRTIVNPHDEEEHYPKYANIPPREVREKREREMRQAYDELLAIGKEQREHEKKNNFFRRSK
;
A
#
# COMPACT_ATOMS: atom_id res chain seq x y z
N MET A 1 -5.25 -4.15 -27.75
CA MET A 1 -6.00 -2.87 -27.81
C MET A 1 -6.09 -2.42 -29.26
N LYS A 2 -7.19 -1.82 -29.69
CA LYS A 2 -7.35 -1.31 -31.07
C LYS A 2 -6.87 0.15 -31.18
N CYS A 3 -6.40 0.52 -32.36
CA CYS A 3 -6.00 1.88 -32.69
C CYS A 3 -7.24 2.77 -32.85
N PRO A 4 -7.36 3.92 -32.17
CA PRO A 4 -8.54 4.79 -32.30
C PRO A 4 -8.65 5.50 -33.66
N LEU A 5 -7.62 5.40 -34.52
CA LEU A 5 -7.60 6.04 -35.83
C LEU A 5 -7.93 5.10 -36.99
N CYS A 6 -7.68 3.79 -36.84
CA CYS A 6 -7.85 2.82 -37.94
C CYS A 6 -8.31 1.44 -37.49
N ASP A 7 -8.71 1.29 -36.22
CA ASP A 7 -9.21 0.07 -35.58
C ASP A 7 -8.31 -1.18 -35.64
N ASN A 8 -7.12 -1.06 -36.25
CA ASN A 8 -6.12 -2.10 -36.30
C ASN A 8 -5.58 -2.44 -34.90
N PRO A 9 -5.16 -3.69 -34.66
CA PRO A 9 -4.58 -4.09 -33.39
C PRO A 9 -3.26 -3.35 -33.15
N LEU A 10 -3.15 -2.71 -31.98
CA LEU A 10 -1.91 -2.10 -31.50
C LEU A 10 -0.97 -3.17 -30.97
N ARG A 11 0.30 -3.13 -31.41
CA ARG A 11 1.38 -3.93 -30.84
C ARG A 11 1.98 -3.26 -29.63
N ILE A 12 2.15 -3.98 -28.53
CA ILE A 12 2.81 -3.45 -27.33
C ILE A 12 4.28 -3.17 -27.64
N SER A 13 4.76 -1.97 -27.29
CA SER A 13 6.15 -1.58 -27.52
C SER A 13 7.11 -2.38 -26.64
N LYS A 14 8.20 -2.85 -27.24
CA LYS A 14 9.28 -3.56 -26.52
C LYS A 14 10.08 -2.65 -25.58
N LYS A 15 10.09 -1.34 -25.84
CA LYS A 15 10.87 -0.36 -25.04
C LYS A 15 10.11 0.15 -23.82
N ASP A 16 8.80 0.30 -23.95
CA ASP A 16 7.91 0.76 -22.89
C ASP A 16 6.58 0.04 -22.99
N SER A 17 6.28 -0.87 -22.05
CA SER A 17 4.98 -1.57 -21.97
C SER A 17 3.78 -0.63 -21.75
N ARG A 18 4.04 0.66 -21.50
CA ARG A 18 3.03 1.72 -21.35
C ARG A 18 2.50 2.26 -22.68
N TYR A 19 3.12 1.88 -23.80
CA TYR A 19 2.73 2.38 -25.13
C TYR A 19 2.50 1.22 -26.12
N GLY A 20 1.50 1.37 -26.96
CA GLY A 20 1.24 0.51 -28.11
C GLY A 20 1.53 1.25 -29.42
N LEU A 21 2.14 0.59 -30.39
CA LEU A 21 2.40 1.10 -31.73
C LEU A 21 1.35 0.55 -32.70
N CYS A 22 0.78 1.43 -33.52
CA CYS A 22 0.00 1.03 -34.68
C CYS A 22 0.92 0.94 -35.90
N ASP A 23 1.04 -0.22 -36.54
CA ASP A 23 1.90 -0.37 -37.72
C ASP A 23 1.37 0.39 -38.94
N ASN A 24 0.05 0.53 -39.05
CA ASN A 24 -0.61 1.27 -40.14
C ASN A 24 -0.45 2.80 -40.01
N CYS A 25 -0.78 3.37 -38.84
CA CYS A 25 -0.67 4.82 -38.62
C CYS A 25 0.74 5.27 -38.21
N ARG A 26 1.62 4.35 -37.80
CA ARG A 26 2.94 4.63 -37.20
C ARG A 26 2.88 5.57 -35.99
N VAL A 27 1.73 5.62 -35.31
CA VAL A 27 1.51 6.42 -34.11
C VAL A 27 1.61 5.54 -32.87
N LYS A 28 2.27 6.07 -31.83
CA LYS A 28 2.30 5.47 -30.50
C LYS A 28 1.13 5.97 -29.67
N PHE A 29 0.38 5.05 -29.07
CA PHE A 29 -0.73 5.34 -28.17
C PHE A 29 -0.35 4.97 -26.75
N ARG A 30 -0.74 5.80 -25.79
CA ARG A 30 -0.56 5.49 -24.37
C ARG A 30 -1.61 4.47 -23.96
N LEU A 31 -1.18 3.32 -23.46
CA LEU A 31 -2.08 2.29 -22.96
C LEU A 31 -2.57 2.70 -21.56
N PRO A 32 -3.87 2.49 -21.24
CA PRO A 32 -4.37 2.73 -19.90
C PRO A 32 -3.60 1.87 -18.90
N ARG A 33 -3.21 2.47 -17.77
CA ARG A 33 -2.43 1.81 -16.70
C ARG A 33 -3.32 0.92 -15.84
N THR A 34 -4.08 0.00 -16.44
CA THR A 34 -4.98 -0.89 -15.69
C THR A 34 -4.32 -2.21 -15.30
N ILE A 35 -3.00 -2.33 -15.44
CA ILE A 35 -2.22 -3.43 -14.85
C ILE A 35 -1.24 -2.83 -13.85
N VAL A 36 -1.81 -2.19 -12.83
CA VAL A 36 -1.17 -2.20 -11.52
C VAL A 36 -2.28 -2.73 -10.64
N ASN A 37 -2.39 -4.05 -10.55
CA ASN A 37 -3.23 -4.62 -9.53
C ASN A 37 -2.67 -4.14 -8.18
N PRO A 38 -3.52 -3.87 -7.17
CA PRO A 38 -3.03 -3.63 -5.82
C PRO A 38 -2.17 -4.79 -5.27
N HIS A 39 -2.25 -5.96 -5.91
CA HIS A 39 -1.39 -7.13 -5.65
C HIS A 39 -0.03 -7.11 -6.38
N ASP A 40 0.21 -6.21 -7.34
CA ASP A 40 1.50 -6.07 -8.05
C ASP A 40 2.49 -5.17 -7.28
N GLU A 41 2.14 -4.67 -6.09
CA GLU A 41 3.08 -3.93 -5.22
C GLU A 41 4.23 -4.81 -4.73
N GLU A 42 4.03 -6.13 -4.68
CA GLU A 42 5.06 -7.10 -4.30
C GLU A 42 6.13 -7.26 -5.40
N GLU A 43 5.75 -7.12 -6.67
CA GLU A 43 6.68 -7.23 -7.81
C GLU A 43 7.43 -5.91 -8.07
N HIS A 44 6.93 -4.78 -7.56
CA HIS A 44 7.61 -3.48 -7.65
C HIS A 44 8.56 -3.19 -6.47
N TYR A 45 8.93 -4.19 -5.66
CA TYR A 45 10.03 -3.99 -4.72
C TYR A 45 11.36 -4.01 -5.48
N PRO A 46 12.16 -2.92 -5.49
CA PRO A 46 13.46 -2.94 -6.11
C PRO A 46 14.31 -4.03 -5.44
N LYS A 47 14.59 -5.10 -6.18
CA LYS A 47 15.36 -6.30 -5.75
C LYS A 47 16.77 -5.98 -5.20
N TYR A 48 17.23 -4.75 -5.39
CA TYR A 48 18.55 -4.24 -4.98
C TYR A 48 18.48 -3.06 -4.00
N ALA A 49 17.32 -2.75 -3.43
CA ALA A 49 17.29 -1.80 -2.33
C ALA A 49 17.83 -2.46 -1.07
N ASN A 50 18.65 -1.74 -0.29
CA ASN A 50 19.16 -2.20 1.01
C ASN A 50 18.05 -2.21 2.10
N ILE A 51 16.80 -2.36 1.69
CA ILE A 51 15.61 -2.28 2.52
C ILE A 51 15.25 -3.71 2.95
N PRO A 52 14.98 -3.94 4.25
CA PRO A 52 14.58 -5.26 4.73
C PRO A 52 13.34 -5.82 4.00
N PRO A 53 13.21 -7.16 3.85
CA PRO A 53 12.05 -7.79 3.25
C PRO A 53 10.73 -7.31 3.87
N ARG A 54 9.64 -7.34 3.08
CA ARG A 54 8.32 -6.80 3.48
C ARG A 54 7.85 -7.37 4.82
N GLU A 55 7.98 -8.67 5.01
CA GLU A 55 7.61 -9.36 6.25
C GLU A 55 8.38 -8.85 7.47
N VAL A 56 9.68 -8.59 7.31
CA VAL A 56 10.54 -8.05 8.37
C VAL A 56 10.12 -6.63 8.72
N ARG A 57 9.82 -5.83 7.70
CA ARG A 57 9.32 -4.46 7.87
C ARG A 57 7.96 -4.44 8.57
N GLU A 58 7.01 -5.24 8.11
CA GLU A 58 5.66 -5.33 8.68
C GLU A 58 5.67 -5.81 10.13
N LYS A 59 6.52 -6.80 10.46
CA LYS A 59 6.69 -7.26 11.83
C LYS A 59 7.17 -6.13 12.74
N ARG A 60 8.21 -5.41 12.32
CA ARG A 60 8.77 -4.28 13.07
C ARG A 60 7.75 -3.16 13.25
N GLU A 61 7.01 -2.80 12.20
CA GLU A 61 5.96 -1.77 12.28
C GLU A 61 4.82 -2.17 13.21
N ARG A 62 4.43 -3.46 13.20
CA ARG A 62 3.40 -3.99 14.10
C ARG A 62 3.83 -3.91 15.55
N GLU A 63 5.07 -4.32 15.86
CA GLU A 63 5.63 -4.24 17.21
C GLU A 63 5.69 -2.79 17.70
N MET A 64 6.15 -1.86 16.86
CA MET A 64 6.20 -0.43 17.21
C MET A 64 4.80 0.17 17.45
N ARG A 65 3.80 -0.26 16.67
CA ARG A 65 2.41 0.17 16.85
C ARG A 65 1.83 -0.39 18.15
N GLN A 66 2.03 -1.68 18.42
CA GLN A 66 1.57 -2.33 19.66
C GLN A 66 2.16 -1.68 20.90
N ALA A 67 3.48 -1.44 20.92
CA ALA A 67 4.14 -0.78 22.05
C ALA A 67 3.60 0.65 22.29
N TYR A 68 3.28 1.38 21.22
CA TYR A 68 2.67 2.71 21.32
C TYR A 68 1.25 2.65 21.90
N ASP A 69 0.44 1.70 21.42
CA ASP A 69 -0.92 1.48 21.91
C ASP A 69 -0.92 1.09 23.41
N GLU A 70 0.03 0.26 23.83
CA GLU A 70 0.23 -0.10 25.24
C GLU A 70 0.59 1.10 26.12
N LEU A 71 1.54 1.95 25.68
CA LEU A 71 1.90 3.18 26.41
C LEU A 71 0.72 4.14 26.57
N LEU A 72 -0.11 4.27 25.54
CA LEU A 72 -1.35 5.06 25.59
C LEU A 72 -2.43 4.43 26.50
N ALA A 73 -2.44 3.11 26.64
CA ALA A 73 -3.40 2.38 27.45
C ALA A 73 -3.13 2.50 28.96
N ILE A 74 -1.86 2.54 29.40
CA ILE A 74 -1.47 2.64 30.82
C ILE A 74 -2.13 3.85 31.51
N GLY A 75 -2.20 4.99 30.81
CA GLY A 75 -2.85 6.20 31.35
C GLY A 75 -4.38 6.11 31.43
N LYS A 76 -5.03 5.17 30.76
CA LYS A 76 -6.47 4.94 30.84
C LYS A 76 -6.81 4.01 31.99
N GLU A 77 -6.07 2.92 32.16
CA GLU A 77 -6.27 1.94 33.23
C GLU A 77 -6.10 2.56 34.62
N GLN A 78 -5.07 3.40 34.81
CA GLN A 78 -4.85 4.11 36.07
C GLN A 78 -6.00 5.08 36.41
N ARG A 79 -6.49 5.84 35.43
CA ARG A 79 -7.62 6.76 35.60
C ARG A 79 -8.93 6.03 35.90
N GLU A 80 -9.16 4.87 35.30
CA GLU A 80 -10.32 4.04 35.61
C GLU A 80 -10.24 3.41 36.99
N HIS A 81 -9.06 2.94 37.41
CA HIS A 81 -8.84 2.40 38.75
C HIS A 81 -9.03 3.48 39.82
N GLU A 82 -8.50 4.69 39.63
CA GLU A 82 -8.73 5.83 40.51
C GLU A 82 -10.20 6.24 40.56
N LYS A 83 -10.91 6.26 39.42
CA LYS A 83 -12.35 6.56 39.40
C LYS A 83 -13.17 5.53 40.17
N LYS A 84 -12.87 4.24 40.01
CA LYS A 84 -13.52 3.16 40.77
C LYS A 84 -13.24 3.31 42.27
N ASN A 85 -11.97 3.51 42.65
CA ASN A 85 -11.59 3.70 44.05
C ASN A 85 -12.24 4.94 44.68
N ASN A 86 -12.33 6.05 43.94
CA ASN A 86 -13.01 7.26 44.40
C ASN A 86 -14.52 7.11 44.46
N PHE A 87 -15.14 6.33 43.57
CA PHE A 87 -16.57 6.02 43.62
C PHE A 87 -16.91 5.21 44.87
N PHE A 88 -16.13 4.17 45.19
CA PHE A 88 -16.30 3.37 46.42
C PHE A 88 -16.07 4.16 47.72
N ARG A 89 -15.19 5.17 47.72
CA ARG A 89 -14.98 6.05 48.89
C ARG A 89 -16.10 7.07 49.09
N ARG A 90 -16.88 7.38 48.05
CA ARG A 90 -17.92 8.41 48.07
C ARG A 90 -19.31 7.86 48.40
N SER A 91 -19.48 6.55 48.39
CA SER A 91 -20.73 5.86 48.74
C SER A 91 -20.78 5.33 50.18
N LYS A 92 -19.84 5.75 51.03
CA LYS A 92 -19.75 5.41 52.46
C LYS A 92 -19.87 6.70 53.26
#